data_AF-A0A2H0PCH1-F1
#
_entry.id   AF-A0A2H0PCH1-F1
#
_cell.length_a   1.000
_cell.length_b   1.000
_cell.length_c   1.000
_cell.angle_alpha   90.00
_cell.angle_beta   90.00
_cell.angle_gamma   90.00
#
_symmetry.space_group_name_H-M   'P 1'
#
loop_
_entity.id
_entity.type
_entity.pdbx_description
1 polymer ?
#
loop_
_entity_poly.entity_id
_entity_poly.type
_entity_poly.pdbx_seq_one_letter_code
_entity_poly.pdbx_strand_id
1 'polypeptide(L)' 'SAKLSRLAVQTGMFRLYEVENGVTRLNMPVAKRKPVAEYLKAQGRFKNLPAQESEAIQRRVDELWESDKG' A
#
# COMPACT_ATOMS: atom_id res chain seq x y z
N SER A 1 7.42 11.48 -8.38
CA SER A 1 8.37 10.77 -9.26
C SER A 1 7.84 9.37 -9.53
N ALA A 2 8.14 8.77 -10.70
CA ALA A 2 7.65 7.44 -11.06
C ALA A 2 8.04 6.33 -10.05
N LYS A 3 9.22 6.47 -9.42
CA LYS A 3 9.70 5.54 -8.39
C LYS A 3 8.82 5.54 -7.14
N LEU A 4 8.35 6.71 -6.69
CA LEU A 4 7.50 6.82 -5.50
C LEU A 4 6.10 6.24 -5.76
N SER A 5 5.53 6.48 -6.94
CA SER A 5 4.25 5.90 -7.35
C SER A 5 4.32 4.37 -7.42
N ARG A 6 5.41 3.82 -7.99
CA ARG A 6 5.65 2.38 -7.98
C ARG A 6 5.77 1.81 -6.57
N LEU A 7 6.46 2.53 -5.67
CA LEU A 7 6.62 2.12 -4.29
C LEU A 7 5.29 2.10 -3.53
N ALA A 8 4.39 3.06 -3.78
CA ALA A 8 3.05 3.08 -3.19
C ALA A 8 2.24 1.81 -3.52
N VAL A 9 2.34 1.34 -4.77
CA VAL A 9 1.67 0.09 -5.20
C VAL A 9 2.37 -1.13 -4.59
N GLN A 10 3.71 -1.19 -4.61
CA GLN A 10 4.49 -2.32 -4.10
C GLN A 10 4.33 -2.55 -2.59
N THR A 11 4.09 -1.49 -1.81
CA THR A 11 3.80 -1.61 -0.37
C THR A 11 2.33 -1.86 -0.06
N GLY A 12 1.46 -1.82 -1.06
CA GLY A 12 0.01 -1.92 -0.89
C GLY A 12 -0.66 -0.67 -0.31
N MET A 13 0.09 0.42 -0.12
CA MET A 13 -0.43 1.73 0.28
C MET A 13 -1.41 2.30 -0.75
N PHE A 14 -1.27 1.88 -2.01
CA PHE A 14 -2.22 2.18 -3.08
C PHE A 14 -2.62 0.88 -3.79
N ARG A 15 -3.92 0.57 -3.78
CA ARG A 15 -4.49 -0.55 -4.55
C ARG A 15 -4.68 -0.12 -6.00
N LEU A 16 -4.06 -0.85 -6.92
CA LEU A 16 -4.26 -0.65 -8.35
C LEU A 16 -5.33 -1.63 -8.83
N TYR A 17 -6.53 -1.13 -9.13
CA TYR A 17 -7.65 -1.92 -9.60
C TYR A 17 -8.40 -1.18 -10.71
N GLU A 18 -9.15 -1.95 -11.50
CA GLU A 18 -10.09 -1.47 -12.50
C GLU A 18 -11.50 -1.90 -12.12
N VAL A 19 -12.49 -1.13 -12.59
CA VAL A 19 -13.90 -1.50 -12.47
C VAL A 19 -14.47 -1.52 -13.87
N GLU A 20 -14.82 -2.72 -14.35
CA GLU A 20 -15.40 -2.92 -15.68
C GLU A 20 -16.76 -3.61 -15.52
N ASN A 21 -17.83 -3.00 -16.07
CA ASN A 21 -19.20 -3.52 -15.97
C ASN A 21 -19.64 -3.85 -14.54
N GLY A 22 -19.20 -3.04 -13.56
CA GLY A 22 -19.51 -3.25 -12.14
C GLY A 22 -18.66 -4.32 -11.44
N VAL A 23 -17.71 -4.94 -12.16
CA VAL A 23 -16.78 -5.94 -11.59
C VAL A 23 -15.44 -5.28 -11.30
N THR A 24 -15.00 -5.35 -10.04
CA THR A 24 -13.69 -4.86 -9.61
C THR A 24 -12.63 -5.93 -9.86
N ARG A 25 -11.57 -5.58 -10.60
CA ARG A 25 -10.41 -6.44 -10.85
C ARG A 25 -9.14 -5.80 -10.33
N LEU A 26 -8.40 -6.51 -9.48
CA LEU A 26 -7.08 -6.06 -9.03
C LEU A 26 -6.05 -6.24 -10.18
N ASN A 27 -5.45 -5.15 -10.62
CA ASN A 27 -4.54 -5.16 -11.78
C ASN A 27 -3.14 -5.65 -11.44
N MET A 28 -2.70 -5.44 -10.20
CA MET A 28 -1.36 -5.80 -9.76
C MET A 28 -1.43 -6.51 -8.41
N PRO A 29 -1.70 -7.83 -8.40
CA PRO A 29 -1.55 -8.62 -7.19
C PRO A 29 -0.06 -8.66 -6.82
N VAL A 30 0.32 -7.89 -5.80
CA VAL A 30 1.68 -7.94 -5.26
C VAL A 30 1.77 -9.15 -4.35
N ALA A 31 2.25 -10.28 -4.89
CA ALA A 31 2.33 -11.58 -4.18
C ALA A 31 3.04 -11.49 -2.83
N LYS A 32 4.03 -10.60 -2.71
CA LYS A 32 4.67 -10.23 -1.44
C LYS A 32 4.85 -8.73 -1.36
N ARG A 33 4.00 -8.05 -0.58
CA ARG A 33 4.09 -6.60 -0.38
C ARG A 33 5.39 -6.23 0.33
N LYS A 34 5.96 -5.08 -0.05
CA LYS A 34 7.04 -4.43 0.69
C LYS A 34 6.50 -3.81 1.99
N PRO A 35 7.33 -3.63 3.03
CA PRO A 35 6.94 -2.91 4.23
C PRO A 35 6.50 -1.47 3.90
N VAL A 36 5.40 -1.00 4.49
CA VAL A 36 4.89 0.38 4.30
C VAL A 36 5.94 1.43 4.67
N ALA A 37 6.83 1.09 5.61
CA ALA A 37 7.92 1.96 6.04
C ALA A 37 8.85 2.37 4.90
N GLU A 38 9.06 1.54 3.86
CA GLU A 38 9.85 1.92 2.68
C GLU A 38 9.21 3.12 1.96
N TYR A 39 7.89 3.12 1.81
CA TYR A 39 7.14 4.20 1.17
C TYR A 39 7.08 5.46 2.05
N LEU A 40 6.89 5.30 3.36
CA LEU A 40 6.78 6.42 4.30
C LEU A 40 8.13 7.17 4.43
N LYS A 41 9.23 6.44 4.62
CA LYS A 41 10.58 7.03 4.75
C LYS A 41 11.04 7.79 3.50
N ALA A 42 10.50 7.45 2.33
CA ALA A 42 10.82 8.14 1.08
C ALA A 42 10.19 9.55 0.97
N GLN A 43 9.33 9.96 1.91
CA GLN A 43 8.55 11.19 1.83
C GLN A 43 8.85 12.12 3.02
N GLY A 44 9.23 13.37 2.72
CA GLY A 44 9.58 14.35 3.76
C GLY A 44 8.47 14.61 4.79
N ARG A 45 7.19 14.54 4.37
CA ARG A 45 6.03 14.72 5.26
C ARG A 45 5.90 13.66 6.37
N PHE A 46 6.59 12.53 6.26
CA PHE A 46 6.59 11.47 7.27
C PHE A 46 7.94 11.34 7.98
N LYS A 47 8.84 12.31 7.82
CA LYS A 47 10.20 12.26 8.39
C LYS A 47 10.21 12.04 9.91
N ASN A 48 9.24 12.60 10.63
CA ASN A 48 9.15 12.53 12.09
C ASN A 48 8.06 11.54 12.56
N LEU A 49 7.58 10.65 11.68
CA LEU A 49 6.57 9.68 12.04
C LEU A 49 7.17 8.64 13.01
N PRO A 50 6.60 8.43 14.21
CA PRO A 50 7.06 7.40 15.13
C PRO A 50 6.97 6.00 14.52
N ALA A 51 7.87 5.09 14.94
CA ALA A 51 7.87 3.72 14.46
C ALA A 51 6.54 2.99 14.73
N GLN A 52 5.96 3.21 15.92
CA GLN A 52 4.67 2.63 16.31
C GLN A 52 3.52 3.04 15.37
N GLU A 53 3.53 4.28 14.86
CA GLU A 53 2.55 4.75 13.87
C GLU A 53 2.76 4.07 12.51
N SER A 54 4.02 3.89 12.09
CA SER A 54 4.32 3.12 10.88
C SER A 54 3.87 1.66 10.98
N GLU A 55 3.94 1.04 12.16
CA GLU A 55 3.44 -0.32 12.42
C GLU A 55 1.91 -0.38 12.46
N ALA A 56 1.25 0.64 13.01
CA ALA A 56 -0.20 0.77 12.93
C ALA A 56 -0.68 0.88 11.48
N ILE A 57 0.01 1.69 10.66
CA ILE A 57 -0.27 1.79 9.22
C ILE A 57 -0.04 0.45 8.52
N GLN A 58 1.03 -0.28 8.85
CA GLN A 58 1.30 -1.61 8.28
C GLN A 58 0.14 -2.56 8.53
N ARG A 59 -0.29 -2.68 9.79
CA ARG A 59 -1.43 -3.52 10.19
C ARG A 59 -2.70 -3.13 9.45
N ARG A 60 -2.98 -1.84 9.34
CA ARG A 60 -4.17 -1.36 8.64
C ARG A 60 -4.16 -1.69 7.15
N VAL A 61 -3.01 -1.55 6.49
CA VAL A 61 -2.85 -1.97 5.09
C VAL A 61 -3.02 -3.48 4.98
N ASP A 62 -2.45 -4.26 5.90
CA ASP A 62 -2.57 -5.71 5.84
C ASP A 62 -4.03 -6.18 6.01
N GLU A 63 -4.76 -5.64 6.98
CA GLU A 63 -6.20 -5.90 7.18
C GLU A 63 -7.04 -5.59 5.94
N LEU A 64 -6.81 -4.42 5.31
CA LEU A 64 -7.55 -4.00 4.11
C LEU A 64 -7.36 -4.99 2.95
N TRP A 65 -6.16 -5.56 2.82
CA TRP A 65 -5.86 -6.51 1.77
C TRP A 65 -6.31 -7.94 2.09
N GLU A 66 -6.46 -8.30 3.37
CA GLU A 66 -7.09 -9.57 3.75
C GLU A 66 -8.62 -9.51 3.56
N SER A 67 -9.26 -8.37 3.83
CA SER A 67 -10.71 -8.20 3.58
C SER A 67 -11.09 -8.22 2.10
N ASP A 68 -10.17 -7.82 1.21
CA ASP A 68 -10.38 -7.85 -0.25
C ASP A 68 -10.29 -9.26 -0.86
N LYS A 69 -9.88 -10.27 -0.09
CA LYS A 69 -9.86 -11.67 -0.54
C LYS A 69 -11.23 -12.37 -0.43
N GLY A 70 -12.26 -11.63 -0.02
CA GLY A 70 -13.66 -12.07 -0.01
C GLY A 70 -14.26 -12.21 -1.40
#